data_AF-A0A819MDB0-F1
#
_entry.id   AF-A0A819MDB0-F1
#
_cell.length_a   1.000
_cell.length_b   1.000
_cell.length_c   1.000
_cell.angle_alpha   90.00
_cell.angle_beta   90.00
_cell.angle_gamma   90.00
#
_symmetry.space_group_name_H-M   'P 1'
#
loop_
_entity.id
_entity.type
_entity.pdbx_description
1 polymer ?
#
loop_
_entity_poly.entity_id
_entity_poly.type
_entity_poly.pdbx_seq_one_letter_code
_entity_poly.pdbx_strand_id
1 'polypeptide(L)'
;MCHDRGYLVSQDELDQTLDQFKDTFARSHLNVLVAHNDDPTNTLVARFSDQEKIGVKEIKEYCKKMEDEHLTSTILIVQKGLTPMARDVVVNELENKKVQFQVFLESELLVNITEHN
;
A
#
# COMPACT_ATOMS: atom_id res chain seq x y z
N MET A 1 0.05 -8.23 8.29
CA MET A 1 0.51 -6.83 8.11
C MET A 1 -0.56 -5.77 8.40
N CYS A 2 -1.66 -5.65 7.64
CA CYS A 2 -2.67 -4.60 7.90
C CYS A 2 -3.44 -4.85 9.21
N HIS A 3 -3.87 -6.09 9.43
CA HIS A 3 -4.51 -6.52 10.67
C HIS A 3 -3.64 -6.26 11.92
N ASP A 4 -2.34 -6.59 11.86
CA ASP A 4 -1.40 -6.37 12.98
C ASP A 4 -1.20 -4.89 13.33
N ARG A 5 -1.55 -3.99 12.41
CA ARG A 5 -1.53 -2.53 12.60
C ARG A 5 -2.88 -1.97 13.08
N GLY A 6 -3.84 -2.82 13.45
CA GLY A 6 -5.15 -2.40 13.95
C GLY A 6 -6.15 -1.99 12.87
N TYR A 7 -5.87 -2.27 11.59
CA TYR A 7 -6.84 -2.06 10.52
C TYR A 7 -7.82 -3.23 10.43
N LEU A 8 -9.07 -2.90 10.11
CA LEU A 8 -10.14 -3.87 9.92
C LEU A 8 -9.87 -4.71 8.67
N VAL A 9 -9.56 -5.98 8.89
CA VAL A 9 -9.46 -7.02 7.86
C VAL A 9 -10.29 -8.19 8.35
N SER A 10 -11.21 -8.68 7.52
CA SER A 10 -12.07 -9.79 7.90
C SER A 10 -11.30 -11.12 7.91
N GLN A 11 -11.77 -12.08 8.71
CA GLN A 11 -11.15 -13.40 8.77
C GLN A 11 -11.25 -14.12 7.41
N ASP A 12 -12.34 -13.90 6.66
CA ASP A 12 -12.51 -14.47 5.31
C ASP A 12 -11.48 -13.93 4.30
N GLU A 13 -11.06 -12.67 4.45
CA GLU A 13 -9.96 -12.09 3.65
C GLU A 13 -8.60 -12.64 4.06
N LEU A 14 -8.41 -12.96 5.35
CA LEU A 14 -7.17 -13.57 5.85
C LEU A 14 -7.03 -15.03 5.42
N ASP A 15 -8.14 -15.78 5.43
CA ASP A 15 -8.20 -17.20 5.09
C ASP A 15 -8.50 -17.44 3.59
N GLN A 16 -8.43 -16.38 2.76
CA GLN A 16 -8.70 -16.48 1.34
C GLN A 16 -7.74 -17.46 0.66
N THR A 17 -8.30 -18.44 -0.03
CA THR A 17 -7.52 -19.44 -0.77
C THR A 17 -6.95 -18.85 -2.07
N LEU A 18 -5.87 -19.45 -2.58
CA LEU A 18 -5.23 -19.04 -3.83
C LEU A 18 -6.18 -19.06 -5.04
N ASP A 19 -7.11 -20.02 -5.09
CA ASP A 19 -8.06 -20.13 -6.20
C ASP A 19 -9.13 -19.05 -6.14
N GLN A 20 -9.66 -18.74 -4.94
CA GLN A 20 -10.55 -17.60 -4.72
C GLN A 20 -9.87 -16.28 -5.08
N PHE A 21 -8.57 -16.15 -4.75
CA PHE A 21 -7.79 -14.98 -5.07
C PHE A 21 -7.67 -14.76 -6.59
N LYS A 22 -7.36 -15.81 -7.35
CA LYS A 22 -7.23 -15.74 -8.82
C LYS A 22 -8.54 -15.40 -9.51
N ASP A 23 -9.67 -15.83 -8.96
CA ASP A 23 -10.99 -15.54 -9.52
C ASP A 23 -11.41 -14.09 -9.26
N THR A 24 -10.94 -13.52 -8.13
CA THR A 24 -11.37 -12.19 -7.67
C THR A 24 -10.42 -11.07 -8.09
N PHE A 25 -9.11 -11.33 -8.15
CA PHE A 25 -8.10 -10.29 -8.32
C PHE A 25 -7.25 -10.49 -9.58
N ALA A 26 -7.20 -9.43 -10.38
CA ALA A 26 -6.14 -9.22 -11.37
C ALA A 26 -5.12 -8.25 -10.77
N ARG A 27 -3.83 -8.45 -11.07
CA ARG A 27 -2.72 -7.64 -10.54
C ARG A 27 -2.94 -6.12 -10.70
N SER A 28 -3.47 -5.71 -11.85
CA SER A 28 -3.76 -4.31 -12.18
C SER A 28 -4.87 -3.67 -11.33
N HIS A 29 -5.65 -4.48 -10.60
CA HIS A 29 -6.75 -4.04 -9.74
C HIS A 29 -6.57 -4.45 -8.28
N LEU A 30 -5.38 -4.92 -7.89
CA LEU A 30 -5.10 -5.33 -6.52
C LEU A 30 -4.88 -4.10 -5.63
N ASN A 31 -5.99 -3.54 -5.17
CA ASN A 31 -6.05 -2.45 -4.22
C ASN A 31 -6.81 -2.92 -2.99
N VAL A 32 -6.20 -2.78 -1.82
CA VAL A 32 -6.79 -3.14 -0.53
C VAL A 32 -7.00 -1.85 0.23
N LEU A 33 -8.25 -1.46 0.43
CA LEU A 33 -8.63 -0.30 1.24
C LEU A 33 -9.17 -0.80 2.57
N VAL A 34 -8.54 -0.40 3.66
CA VAL A 34 -8.91 -0.80 5.02
C VAL A 34 -9.02 0.42 5.93
N ALA A 35 -10.00 0.41 6.82
CA ALA A 35 -10.19 1.46 7.83
C ALA A 35 -9.61 1.02 9.17
N HIS A 36 -9.08 1.96 9.95
CA HIS A 36 -8.58 1.65 11.29
C HIS A 36 -9.74 1.32 12.25
N ASN A 37 -9.53 0.38 13.16
CA ASN A 37 -10.57 -0.07 14.09
C ASN A 37 -11.02 1.04 15.07
N ASP A 38 -10.07 1.83 15.57
CA ASP A 38 -10.36 2.91 16.54
C ASP A 38 -10.83 4.22 15.89
N ASP A 39 -10.46 4.47 14.62
CA ASP A 39 -10.80 5.70 13.90
C ASP A 39 -11.06 5.40 12.43
N PRO A 40 -12.34 5.32 11.99
CA PRO A 40 -12.68 4.98 10.62
C PRO A 40 -12.28 6.08 9.61
N THR A 41 -11.91 7.28 10.07
CA THR A 41 -11.37 8.33 9.19
C THR A 41 -9.89 8.09 8.86
N ASN A 42 -9.21 7.24 9.65
CA ASN A 42 -7.87 6.79 9.35
C ASN A 42 -7.91 5.56 8.44
N THR A 43 -7.89 5.82 7.13
CA THR A 43 -7.90 4.78 6.10
C THR A 43 -6.51 4.53 5.54
N LEU A 44 -6.19 3.26 5.33
CA LEU A 44 -4.98 2.79 4.66
C LEU A 44 -5.36 2.17 3.32
N VAL A 45 -4.73 2.63 2.25
CA VAL A 45 -4.76 1.92 0.96
C VAL A 45 -3.42 1.22 0.72
N ALA A 46 -3.47 -0.07 0.40
CA ALA A 46 -2.33 -0.82 -0.11
C ALA A 46 -2.55 -1.11 -1.60
N ARG A 47 -1.61 -0.70 -2.46
CA ARG A 47 -1.72 -0.84 -3.92
C ARG A 47 -0.46 -1.44 -4.50
N PHE A 48 -0.65 -2.36 -5.43
CA PHE A 48 0.42 -2.94 -6.21
C PHE A 48 0.65 -2.09 -7.47
N SER A 49 1.92 -1.79 -7.75
CA SER A 49 2.26 -1.12 -9.01
C SER A 49 2.47 -2.13 -10.13
N ASP A 50 1.94 -1.80 -11.32
CA ASP A 50 2.24 -2.51 -12.57
C ASP A 50 3.60 -2.13 -13.16
N GLN A 51 4.21 -1.04 -12.67
CA GLN A 51 5.51 -0.59 -13.14
C GLN A 51 6.64 -1.17 -12.29
N GLU A 52 7.67 -1.71 -12.95
CA GLU A 52 8.82 -2.25 -12.24
C GLU A 52 9.55 -1.17 -11.43
N LYS A 53 9.66 0.04 -11.99
CA LYS A 53 10.37 1.18 -11.40
C LYS A 53 9.51 2.43 -11.45
N ILE A 54 9.36 3.10 -10.32
CA ILE A 54 8.45 4.25 -10.17
C ILE A 54 9.21 5.57 -10.29
N GLY A 55 8.73 6.43 -11.18
CA GLY A 55 9.24 7.78 -11.39
C GLY A 55 8.52 8.84 -10.55
N VAL A 56 8.96 10.09 -10.71
CA VAL A 56 8.40 11.24 -10.00
C VAL A 56 6.95 11.51 -10.43
N LYS A 57 6.63 11.30 -11.71
CA LYS A 57 5.30 11.55 -12.25
C LYS A 57 4.27 10.67 -11.55
N GLU A 58 4.57 9.39 -11.43
CA GLU A 58 3.71 8.39 -10.81
C GLU A 58 3.52 8.67 -9.31
N ILE A 59 4.59 9.03 -8.59
CA ILE A 59 4.47 9.45 -7.18
C ILE A 59 3.53 10.65 -7.03
N LYS A 60 3.65 11.68 -7.87
CA LYS A 60 2.77 12.86 -7.81
C LYS A 60 1.32 12.50 -8.10
N GLU A 61 1.07 11.61 -9.05
CA GLU A 61 -0.28 11.08 -9.31
C GLU A 61 -0.85 10.34 -8.10
N TYR A 62 -0.03 9.54 -7.40
CA TYR A 62 -0.46 8.87 -6.16
C TYR A 62 -0.74 9.88 -5.04
N CYS A 63 0.12 10.88 -4.85
CA CYS A 63 -0.09 11.92 -3.84
C CYS A 63 -1.40 12.68 -4.10
N LYS A 64 -1.68 13.01 -5.36
CA LYS A 64 -2.92 13.67 -5.75
C LYS A 64 -4.15 12.78 -5.47
N LYS A 65 -4.08 11.49 -5.83
CA LYS A 65 -5.17 10.54 -5.52
C LYS A 65 -5.41 10.42 -4.03
N MET A 66 -4.37 10.42 -3.20
CA MET A 66 -4.53 10.42 -1.75
C MET A 66 -5.27 11.65 -1.25
N GLU A 67 -4.98 12.83 -1.80
CA GLU A 67 -5.69 14.07 -1.46
C GLU A 67 -7.16 14.01 -1.92
N ASP A 68 -7.41 13.59 -3.16
CA ASP A 68 -8.75 13.47 -3.73
C ASP A 68 -9.62 12.46 -2.94
N GLU A 69 -9.04 11.32 -2.56
CA GLU A 69 -9.69 10.25 -1.80
C GLU A 69 -9.63 10.43 -0.27
N HIS A 70 -9.04 11.53 0.22
CA HIS A 70 -8.90 11.85 1.65
C HIS A 70 -8.19 10.76 2.46
N LEU A 71 -7.20 10.10 1.85
CA LEU A 71 -6.47 9.01 2.46
C LEU A 71 -5.36 9.55 3.37
N THR A 72 -5.35 9.07 4.62
CA THR A 72 -4.32 9.42 5.60
C THR A 72 -3.06 8.57 5.44
N SER A 73 -3.19 7.34 4.92
CA SER A 73 -2.09 6.38 4.82
C SER A 73 -2.13 5.60 3.51
N THR A 74 -0.96 5.43 2.88
CA THR A 74 -0.78 4.63 1.66
C THR A 74 0.43 3.73 1.77
N ILE A 75 0.28 2.50 1.27
CA ILE A 75 1.35 1.54 1.02
C ILE A 75 1.42 1.28 -0.49
N LEU A 76 2.57 1.57 -1.08
CA LEU A 76 2.87 1.26 -2.47
C LEU A 76 3.81 0.03 -2.52
N ILE A 77 3.33 -1.06 -3.10
CA ILE A 77 4.13 -2.27 -3.34
C ILE A 77 4.73 -2.20 -4.75
N VAL A 78 6.05 -2.30 -4.85
CA VAL A 78 6.81 -2.13 -6.11
C VAL A 78 7.74 -3.32 -6.35
N GLN A 79 8.09 -3.60 -7.62
CA GLN A 79 8.96 -4.74 -7.95
C GLN A 79 10.46 -4.41 -7.82
N LYS A 80 10.91 -3.27 -8.36
CA LYS A 80 12.34 -2.86 -8.37
C LYS A 80 12.61 -1.55 -7.62
N GLY A 81 11.58 -0.90 -7.07
CA GLY A 81 11.74 0.30 -6.25
C GLY A 81 11.44 1.62 -6.95
N LEU A 82 11.71 2.72 -6.24
CA LEU A 82 11.62 4.08 -6.75
C LEU A 82 12.91 4.52 -7.45
N THR A 83 12.81 5.43 -8.41
CA THR A 83 13.95 6.25 -8.83
C THR A 83 14.45 7.15 -7.67
N PRO A 84 15.73 7.55 -7.64
CA PRO A 84 16.24 8.44 -6.59
C PRO A 84 15.42 9.73 -6.45
N MET A 85 15.11 10.38 -7.58
CA MET A 85 14.29 11.59 -7.60
C MET A 85 12.86 11.35 -7.06
N ALA A 86 12.25 10.20 -7.34
CA ALA A 86 10.94 9.86 -6.80
C ALA A 86 10.99 9.64 -5.29
N ARG A 87 12.06 9.02 -4.77
CA ARG A 87 12.28 8.88 -3.33
C ARG A 87 12.42 10.23 -2.64
N ASP A 88 13.17 11.15 -3.24
CA ASP A 88 13.32 12.51 -2.71
C ASP A 88 11.97 13.25 -2.65
N VAL A 89 11.10 13.05 -3.64
CA VAL A 89 9.75 13.63 -3.63
C VAL A 89 8.90 13.05 -2.49
N VAL A 90 8.93 11.72 -2.29
CA VAL A 90 8.21 11.08 -1.17
C VAL A 90 8.68 11.65 0.17
N VAL A 91 9.99 11.76 0.38
CA VAL A 91 10.55 12.28 1.64
C VAL A 91 10.17 13.76 1.83
N ASN A 92 10.41 14.61 0.83
CA ASN A 92 10.29 16.06 1.01
C ASN A 92 8.84 16.59 0.89
N GLU A 93 8.02 16.05 -0.02
CA GLU A 93 6.65 16.56 -0.23
C GLU A 93 5.64 16.00 0.79
N LEU A 94 5.84 14.78 1.31
CA LEU A 94 4.86 14.13 2.19
C LEU A 94 5.14 14.35 3.68
N GLU A 95 6.39 14.64 4.05
CA GLU A 95 6.77 14.98 5.43
C GLU A 95 5.95 16.17 5.98
N ASN A 96 5.57 17.11 5.12
CA ASN A 96 4.80 18.30 5.51
C ASN A 96 3.28 18.08 5.54
N LYS A 97 2.76 16.95 5.05
CA LYS A 97 1.32 16.75 4.79
C LYS A 97 0.57 15.93 5.84
N LYS A 98 1.23 15.53 6.94
CA LYS A 98 0.66 14.62 7.98
C LYS A 98 0.06 13.32 7.40
N VAL A 99 0.49 12.91 6.21
CA VAL A 99 0.08 11.66 5.58
C VAL A 99 1.24 10.66 5.63
N GLN A 100 0.91 9.38 5.74
CA GLN A 100 1.90 8.31 5.74
C GLN A 100 1.99 7.71 4.34
N PHE A 101 3.19 7.67 3.77
CA PHE A 101 3.43 7.01 2.49
C PHE A 101 4.61 6.06 2.62
N GLN A 102 4.31 4.77 2.51
CA GLN A 102 5.27 3.70 2.68
C GLN A 102 5.47 2.97 1.35
N VAL A 103 6.71 2.56 1.08
CA VAL A 103 7.05 1.78 -0.10
C VAL A 103 7.70 0.48 0.33
N PHE A 104 7.18 -0.63 -0.18
CA PHE A 104 7.72 -1.97 0.07
C PHE A 104 8.08 -2.64 -1.24
N LEU A 105 9.14 -3.43 -1.24
CA LEU A 105 9.41 -4.34 -2.34
C LEU A 105 8.49 -5.55 -2.24
N GLU A 106 7.93 -5.98 -3.36
CA GLU A 106 7.10 -7.20 -3.40
C GLU A 106 7.84 -8.41 -2.85
N SER A 107 9.15 -8.51 -3.12
CA SER A 107 10.02 -9.56 -2.59
C SER A 107 10.12 -9.57 -1.06
N GLU A 108 9.94 -8.42 -0.40
CA GLU A 108 9.96 -8.32 1.08
C GLU A 108 8.65 -8.81 1.70
N LEU A 109 7.57 -8.85 0.92
CA LEU A 109 6.24 -9.26 1.38
C LEU A 109 5.93 -10.74 1.08
N LEU A 110 6.87 -11.47 0.46
CA LEU A 110 6.71 -12.90 0.16
C LEU A 110 6.69 -13.79 1.40
N VAL A 111 7.35 -13.35 2.47
CA VAL A 111 7.43 -14.08 3.74
C VAL A 111 7.06 -13.12 4.86
N ASN A 112 6.10 -13.50 5.69
CA ASN A 112 5.80 -12.73 6.89
C ASN A 112 6.90 -12.93 7.94
N ILE A 113 7.81 -11.97 8.06
CA ILE A 113 8.93 -12.06 9.00
C ILE A 113 8.51 -12.07 10.47
N THR A 114 7.29 -11.64 10.82
CA THR A 114 6.80 -11.73 12.20
C THR A 114 6.43 -13.15 12.62
N GLU A 115 6.31 -14.06 11.66
CA GLU A 115 6.04 -15.49 11.88
C GLU A 115 7.31 -16.34 11.78
N HIS A 116 8.48 -15.69 11.68
CA HIS A 116 9.75 -16.38 11.68
C HIS A 116 10.13 -16.77 13.11
N ASN A 117 10.03 -18.06 13.42
CA ASN A 117 10.67 -18.65 14.59
C ASN A 117 12.18 -18.81 14.37
#